data_AF-A0A0F9CQ56-F1
#
_entry.id   AF-A0A0F9CQ56-F1
#
_cell.length_a   1.000
_cell.length_b   1.000
_cell.length_c   1.000
_cell.angle_alpha   90.00
_cell.angle_beta   90.00
_cell.angle_gamma   90.00
#
_symmetry.space_group_name_H-M   'P 1'
#
loop_
_entity.id
_entity.type
_entity.pdbx_description
1 polymer ?
#
loop_
_entity_poly.entity_id
_entity_poly.type
_entity_poly.pdbx_seq_one_letter_code
_entity_poly.pdbx_strand_id
1 'polypeptide(L)'
;TSLLQVAAGELSKIKDYEIIEQLICSEISKMEFLRAFLLVSLGRVNIAIDSLDRAALFSIIVHNYKTCLTLNYVKALILLFHGLYKSAISAFNFTEQLSETFGDDKLKLKCLIGKAIAIYMQGDDRNTAMNIMEEISNMDLEENFLDAIIVFSELGDYFLALGHSQIATNLYNQALEITIDYKLSFKSEILIEKLKRSYIATVIDGYSAKDMIENLDILLDKAYSVKNVEKYNEQIKKISSFNKLFYTPFPLIGGKKKLIPYSKLPKELQEDYLEVVFFQRLSETRNEFLFIVSHYELGLFALKVKTSERLTGIAENYTVKIKPTAKVRIYKPDENLRDRFLIRAIIETTAKDQVKIDYTLPAFFKQLNL
;
A
#
# COMPACT_ATOMS: atom_id res chain seq x y z
N THR A 1 -5.94 -22.32 36.34
CA THR A 1 -5.68 -23.66 35.78
C THR A 1 -4.48 -23.54 34.88
N SER A 2 -3.39 -24.29 35.12
CA SER A 2 -2.18 -24.16 34.28
C SER A 2 -2.34 -24.96 32.98
N LEU A 3 -1.70 -24.52 31.87
CA LEU A 3 -1.67 -25.24 30.59
C LEU A 3 -1.20 -26.70 30.71
N LEU A 4 -0.43 -27.01 31.75
CA LEU A 4 0.06 -28.35 32.07
C LEU A 4 -1.03 -29.27 32.65
N GLN A 5 -1.99 -28.74 33.42
CA GLN A 5 -3.14 -29.52 33.90
C GLN A 5 -4.13 -29.83 32.77
N VAL A 6 -4.19 -28.94 31.76
CA VAL A 6 -5.00 -29.09 30.55
C VAL A 6 -4.45 -30.18 29.63
N ALA A 7 -3.14 -30.25 29.44
CA ALA A 7 -2.48 -31.30 28.67
C ALA A 7 -2.60 -32.71 29.31
N ALA A 8 -2.92 -32.78 30.61
CA ALA A 8 -3.11 -34.01 31.35
C ALA A 8 -4.52 -34.64 31.22
N GLY A 9 -5.44 -34.01 30.46
CA GLY A 9 -6.77 -34.58 30.17
C GLY A 9 -7.79 -34.48 31.29
N GLU A 10 -7.53 -33.70 32.36
CA GLU A 10 -8.41 -33.57 33.52
C GLU A 10 -9.47 -32.45 33.36
N LEU A 11 -10.16 -32.40 32.21
CA LEU A 11 -11.25 -31.44 31.99
C LEU A 11 -12.59 -32.08 32.33
N SER A 12 -13.16 -31.68 33.46
CA SER A 12 -14.41 -32.25 33.98
C SER A 12 -15.68 -31.52 33.51
N LYS A 13 -15.55 -30.35 32.87
CA LYS A 13 -16.69 -29.51 32.45
C LYS A 13 -16.57 -29.09 30.99
N ILE A 14 -17.69 -29.18 30.25
CA ILE A 14 -17.81 -28.81 28.82
C ILE A 14 -17.31 -27.37 28.58
N LYS A 15 -17.61 -26.45 29.48
CA LYS A 15 -17.20 -25.05 29.39
C LYS A 15 -15.68 -24.85 29.40
N ASP A 16 -14.93 -25.72 30.09
CA ASP A 16 -13.47 -25.63 30.10
C ASP A 16 -12.89 -26.13 28.77
N TYR A 17 -13.54 -27.13 28.14
CA TYR A 17 -13.19 -27.60 26.80
C TYR A 17 -13.39 -26.50 25.74
N GLU A 18 -14.53 -25.79 25.76
CA GLU A 18 -14.82 -24.68 24.84
C GLU A 18 -13.78 -23.56 24.94
N ILE A 19 -13.35 -23.21 26.15
CA ILE A 19 -12.31 -22.18 26.36
C ILE A 19 -10.98 -22.63 25.75
N ILE A 20 -10.62 -23.91 25.90
CA ILE A 20 -9.38 -24.46 25.39
C ILE A 20 -9.42 -24.59 23.87
N GLU A 21 -10.53 -25.04 23.31
CA GLU A 21 -10.77 -25.09 21.87
C GLU A 21 -10.63 -23.70 21.25
N GLN A 22 -11.24 -22.68 21.86
CA GLN A 22 -11.10 -21.29 21.42
C GLN A 22 -9.66 -20.81 21.46
N LEU A 23 -8.93 -21.12 22.54
CA LEU A 23 -7.54 -20.69 22.69
C LEU A 23 -6.63 -21.38 21.66
N ILE A 24 -6.74 -22.70 21.51
CA ILE A 24 -5.94 -23.47 20.56
C ILE A 24 -6.24 -23.03 19.12
N CYS A 25 -7.52 -22.93 18.74
CA CYS A 25 -7.90 -22.54 17.38
C CYS A 25 -7.49 -21.09 17.07
N SER A 26 -7.59 -20.19 18.05
CA SER A 26 -7.09 -18.82 17.91
C SER A 26 -5.59 -18.80 17.61
N GLU A 27 -4.78 -19.52 18.39
CA GLU A 27 -3.33 -19.56 18.19
C GLU A 27 -2.94 -20.25 16.87
N ILE A 28 -3.61 -21.34 16.50
CA ILE A 28 -3.38 -21.99 15.19
C ILE A 28 -3.70 -21.03 14.05
N SER A 29 -4.82 -20.29 14.13
CA SER A 29 -5.19 -19.30 13.13
C SER A 29 -4.10 -18.25 12.93
N LYS A 30 -3.53 -17.72 14.02
CA LYS A 30 -2.44 -16.74 13.97
C LYS A 30 -1.16 -17.34 13.38
N MET A 31 -0.81 -18.57 13.78
CA MET A 31 0.38 -19.27 13.27
C MET A 31 0.28 -19.55 11.77
N GLU A 32 -0.87 -20.06 11.29
CA GLU A 32 -1.09 -20.32 9.87
C GLU A 32 -1.11 -19.03 9.05
N PHE A 33 -1.65 -17.94 9.60
CA PHE A 33 -1.55 -16.63 8.95
C PHE A 33 -0.10 -16.15 8.80
N LEU A 34 0.70 -16.18 9.87
CA LEU A 34 2.12 -15.80 9.81
C LEU A 34 2.90 -16.68 8.84
N ARG A 35 2.60 -17.97 8.80
CA ARG A 35 3.15 -18.91 7.83
C ARG A 35 2.80 -18.52 6.40
N ALA A 36 1.53 -18.20 6.12
CA ALA A 36 1.11 -17.73 4.81
C ALA A 36 1.90 -16.48 4.38
N PHE A 37 2.08 -15.51 5.28
CA PHE A 37 2.84 -14.30 5.00
C PHE A 37 4.30 -14.57 4.61
N LEU A 38 4.98 -15.45 5.35
CA LEU A 38 6.34 -15.88 5.01
C LEU A 38 6.37 -16.61 3.66
N LEU A 39 5.39 -17.46 3.37
CA LEU A 39 5.31 -18.19 2.11
C LEU A 39 5.07 -17.27 0.91
N VAL A 40 4.22 -16.25 1.03
CA VAL A 40 4.05 -15.20 0.00
C VAL A 40 5.38 -14.51 -0.25
N SER A 41 6.09 -14.12 0.82
CA SER A 41 7.40 -13.45 0.72
C SER A 41 8.46 -14.32 0.04
N LEU A 42 8.32 -15.65 0.09
CA LEU A 42 9.17 -16.62 -0.58
C LEU A 42 8.67 -17.01 -2.00
N GLY A 43 7.61 -16.37 -2.50
CA GLY A 43 7.01 -16.67 -3.80
C GLY A 43 6.25 -17.99 -3.87
N ARG A 44 5.97 -18.63 -2.72
CA ARG A 44 5.25 -19.92 -2.63
C ARG A 44 3.74 -19.69 -2.47
N VAL A 45 3.15 -19.07 -3.48
CA VAL A 45 1.75 -18.58 -3.45
C VAL A 45 0.76 -19.69 -3.12
N ASN A 46 0.75 -20.80 -3.86
CA ASN A 46 -0.24 -21.88 -3.66
C ASN A 46 -0.27 -22.41 -2.22
N ILE A 47 0.91 -22.62 -1.61
CA ILE A 47 1.01 -23.11 -0.22
C ILE A 47 0.58 -22.03 0.77
N ALA A 48 0.84 -20.75 0.45
CA ALA A 48 0.35 -19.63 1.26
C ALA A 48 -1.18 -19.57 1.27
N ILE A 49 -1.83 -19.82 0.13
CA ILE A 49 -3.29 -19.88 0.03
C ILE A 49 -3.86 -20.98 0.93
N ASP A 50 -3.28 -22.19 0.90
CA ASP A 50 -3.70 -23.28 1.78
C ASP A 50 -3.59 -22.91 3.27
N SER A 51 -2.55 -22.15 3.63
CA SER A 51 -2.38 -21.65 4.99
C SER A 51 -3.40 -20.56 5.35
N LEU A 52 -3.77 -19.69 4.42
CA LEU A 52 -4.86 -18.72 4.64
C LEU A 52 -6.21 -19.40 4.81
N ASP A 53 -6.49 -20.46 4.05
CA ASP A 53 -7.72 -21.23 4.17
C ASP A 53 -7.81 -21.93 5.54
N ARG A 54 -6.71 -22.50 6.02
CA ARG A 54 -6.63 -23.04 7.38
C ARG A 54 -6.86 -21.95 8.43
N ALA A 55 -6.20 -20.81 8.30
CA ALA A 55 -6.38 -19.70 9.23
C ALA A 55 -7.84 -19.20 9.27
N ALA A 56 -8.49 -19.07 8.11
CA ALA A 56 -9.89 -18.67 8.02
C ALA A 56 -10.82 -19.70 8.66
N LEU A 57 -10.58 -21.00 8.43
CA LEU A 57 -11.33 -22.09 9.06
C LEU A 57 -11.26 -22.01 10.59
N PHE A 58 -10.05 -21.91 11.16
CA PHE A 58 -9.88 -21.81 12.61
C PHE A 58 -10.46 -20.51 13.18
N SER A 59 -10.43 -19.41 12.43
CA SER A 59 -11.10 -18.16 12.81
C SER A 59 -12.62 -18.31 12.90
N ILE A 60 -13.24 -19.07 11.99
CA ILE A 60 -14.69 -19.36 12.05
C ILE A 60 -15.02 -20.22 13.27
N ILE A 61 -14.20 -21.25 13.57
CA ILE A 61 -14.43 -22.15 14.71
C ILE A 61 -14.48 -21.37 16.03
N VAL A 62 -13.65 -20.32 16.18
CA VAL A 62 -13.66 -19.45 17.36
C VAL A 62 -14.66 -18.29 17.28
N HIS A 63 -15.60 -18.34 16.33
CA HIS A 63 -16.60 -17.30 16.08
C HIS A 63 -16.01 -15.91 15.81
N ASN A 64 -14.77 -15.84 15.32
CA ASN A 64 -14.13 -14.59 14.92
C ASN A 64 -14.34 -14.34 13.43
N TYR A 65 -15.59 -13.97 13.11
CA TYR A 65 -16.02 -13.74 11.73
C TYR A 65 -15.26 -12.59 11.06
N LYS A 66 -14.86 -11.56 11.82
CA LYS A 66 -14.05 -10.45 11.31
C LYS A 66 -12.70 -10.92 10.77
N THR A 67 -11.98 -11.76 11.53
CA THR A 67 -10.70 -12.30 11.06
C THR A 67 -10.91 -13.22 9.86
N CYS A 68 -11.95 -14.06 9.86
CA CYS A 68 -12.27 -14.90 8.71
C CYS A 68 -12.49 -14.08 7.42
N LEU A 69 -13.31 -13.03 7.51
CA LEU A 69 -13.59 -12.13 6.40
C LEU A 69 -12.31 -11.45 5.88
N THR A 70 -11.49 -10.90 6.78
CA THR A 70 -10.21 -10.28 6.42
C THR A 70 -9.27 -11.28 5.75
N LEU A 71 -9.16 -12.51 6.25
CA LEU A 71 -8.28 -13.54 5.69
C LEU A 71 -8.71 -13.95 4.27
N ASN A 72 -10.01 -14.12 4.03
CA ASN A 72 -10.54 -14.44 2.71
C ASN A 72 -10.31 -13.29 1.71
N TYR A 73 -10.47 -12.04 2.18
CA TYR A 73 -10.17 -10.87 1.38
C TYR A 73 -8.68 -10.76 1.03
N VAL A 74 -7.78 -10.97 2.01
CA VAL A 74 -6.34 -11.00 1.79
C VAL A 74 -5.94 -12.11 0.82
N LYS A 75 -6.57 -13.29 0.90
CA LYS A 75 -6.40 -14.37 -0.07
C LYS A 75 -6.77 -13.91 -1.50
N ALA A 76 -7.91 -13.25 -1.67
CA ALA A 76 -8.34 -12.74 -2.98
C ALA A 76 -7.35 -11.71 -3.55
N LEU A 77 -6.87 -10.80 -2.71
CA LEU A 77 -5.83 -9.83 -3.05
C LEU A 77 -4.53 -10.52 -3.47
N ILE A 78 -4.00 -11.47 -2.69
CA ILE A 78 -2.77 -12.20 -3.04
C ILE A 78 -2.91 -12.88 -4.41
N LEU A 79 -4.05 -13.52 -4.69
CA LEU A 79 -4.31 -14.14 -5.98
C LEU A 79 -4.30 -13.13 -7.13
N LEU A 80 -4.96 -11.97 -6.94
CA LEU A 80 -4.99 -10.88 -7.92
C LEU A 80 -3.58 -10.42 -8.27
N PHE A 81 -2.75 -10.16 -7.26
CA PHE A 81 -1.40 -9.62 -7.45
C PHE A 81 -0.39 -10.60 -8.03
N HIS A 82 -0.65 -11.91 -7.94
CA HIS A 82 0.18 -12.92 -8.60
C HIS A 82 -0.33 -13.31 -9.99
N GLY A 83 -1.24 -12.52 -10.58
CA GLY A 83 -1.79 -12.75 -11.91
C GLY A 83 -2.72 -13.95 -12.01
N LEU A 84 -3.15 -14.52 -10.87
CA LEU A 84 -4.05 -15.67 -10.81
C LEU A 84 -5.51 -15.21 -10.89
N TYR A 85 -5.84 -14.44 -11.94
CA TYR A 85 -7.09 -13.67 -12.03
C TYR A 85 -8.35 -14.53 -11.89
N LYS A 86 -8.41 -15.71 -12.53
CA LYS A 86 -9.56 -16.63 -12.40
C LYS A 86 -9.80 -17.05 -10.95
N SER A 87 -8.73 -17.37 -10.22
CA SER A 87 -8.80 -17.73 -8.81
C SER A 87 -9.16 -16.52 -7.95
N ALA A 88 -8.62 -15.35 -8.27
CA ALA A 88 -8.93 -14.10 -7.59
C ALA A 88 -10.42 -13.74 -7.70
N ILE A 89 -11.01 -13.85 -8.90
CA ILE A 89 -12.44 -13.60 -9.14
C ILE A 89 -13.31 -14.55 -8.29
N SER A 90 -12.99 -15.84 -8.29
CA SER A 90 -13.70 -16.82 -7.45
C SER A 90 -13.56 -16.50 -5.95
N ALA A 91 -12.38 -16.08 -5.51
CA ALA A 91 -12.14 -15.70 -4.11
C ALA A 91 -12.90 -14.41 -3.73
N PHE A 92 -12.97 -13.41 -4.62
CA PHE A 92 -13.78 -12.22 -4.39
C PHE A 92 -15.27 -12.56 -4.30
N ASN A 93 -15.80 -13.38 -5.21
CA ASN A 93 -17.20 -13.83 -5.17
C ASN A 93 -17.54 -14.55 -3.85
N PHE A 94 -16.65 -15.44 -3.40
CA PHE A 94 -16.85 -16.16 -2.15
C PHE A 94 -16.83 -15.20 -0.94
N THR A 95 -15.87 -14.28 -0.92
CA THR A 95 -15.74 -13.30 0.17
C THR A 95 -16.92 -12.32 0.19
N GLU A 96 -17.44 -11.94 -0.98
CA GLU A 96 -18.65 -11.13 -1.14
C GLU A 96 -19.86 -11.83 -0.49
N GLN A 97 -20.10 -13.11 -0.80
CA GLN A 97 -21.19 -13.90 -0.19
C GLN A 97 -21.04 -14.04 1.33
N LEU A 98 -19.81 -14.23 1.81
CA LEU A 98 -19.54 -14.24 3.26
C LEU A 98 -19.83 -12.88 3.89
N SER A 99 -19.41 -11.77 3.25
CA SER A 99 -19.65 -10.43 3.76
C SER A 99 -21.14 -10.11 3.85
N GLU A 100 -21.94 -10.57 2.90
CA GLU A 100 -23.40 -10.46 2.95
C GLU A 100 -24.02 -11.28 4.09
N THR A 101 -23.50 -12.50 4.32
CA THR A 101 -23.95 -13.35 5.43
C THR A 101 -23.69 -12.73 6.80
N PHE A 102 -22.58 -12.00 6.95
CA PHE A 102 -22.17 -11.38 8.21
C PHE A 102 -22.48 -9.87 8.31
N GLY A 103 -23.13 -9.28 7.30
CA GLY A 103 -23.54 -7.87 7.29
C GLY A 103 -22.39 -6.86 7.23
N ASP A 104 -21.34 -7.14 6.44
CA ASP A 104 -20.21 -6.22 6.21
C ASP A 104 -20.27 -5.60 4.81
N ASP A 105 -21.08 -4.54 4.66
CA ASP A 105 -21.28 -3.85 3.37
C ASP A 105 -20.01 -3.20 2.82
N LYS A 106 -19.09 -2.79 3.71
CA LYS A 106 -17.79 -2.23 3.31
C LYS A 106 -16.95 -3.27 2.61
N LEU A 107 -16.90 -4.47 3.17
CA LEU A 107 -16.16 -5.57 2.57
C LEU A 107 -16.84 -6.04 1.28
N LYS A 108 -18.17 -6.06 1.24
CA LYS A 108 -18.92 -6.34 0.01
C LYS A 108 -18.51 -5.40 -1.12
N LEU A 109 -18.47 -4.09 -0.86
CA LEU A 109 -18.03 -3.08 -1.82
C LEU A 109 -16.55 -3.29 -2.24
N LYS A 110 -15.66 -3.58 -1.29
CA LYS A 110 -14.25 -3.91 -1.59
C LYS A 110 -14.12 -5.12 -2.50
N CYS A 111 -14.94 -6.15 -2.30
CA CYS A 111 -14.96 -7.36 -3.13
C CYS A 111 -15.47 -7.07 -4.54
N LEU A 112 -16.52 -6.26 -4.70
CA LEU A 112 -17.04 -5.86 -6.01
C LEU A 112 -15.99 -5.07 -6.81
N ILE A 113 -15.35 -4.07 -6.20
CA ILE A 113 -14.28 -3.30 -6.85
C ILE A 113 -13.10 -4.21 -7.22
N GLY A 114 -12.63 -5.05 -6.28
CA GLY A 114 -11.54 -5.99 -6.53
C GLY A 114 -11.84 -7.00 -7.63
N LYS A 115 -13.07 -7.51 -7.68
CA LYS A 115 -13.57 -8.41 -8.73
C LYS A 115 -13.59 -7.72 -10.10
N ALA A 116 -14.13 -6.52 -10.19
CA ALA A 116 -14.15 -5.76 -11.44
C ALA A 116 -12.73 -5.50 -11.96
N ILE A 117 -11.79 -5.12 -11.08
CA ILE A 117 -10.37 -4.98 -11.44
C ILE A 117 -9.80 -6.32 -11.93
N ALA A 118 -10.06 -7.43 -11.23
CA ALA A 118 -9.57 -8.75 -11.60
C ALA A 118 -10.08 -9.21 -12.98
N ILE A 119 -11.38 -9.00 -13.27
CA ILE A 119 -12.00 -9.30 -14.57
C ILE A 119 -11.37 -8.43 -15.66
N TYR A 120 -11.18 -7.14 -15.39
CA TYR A 120 -10.57 -6.22 -16.34
C TYR A 120 -9.12 -6.60 -16.65
N MET A 121 -8.34 -6.96 -15.63
CA MET A 121 -6.94 -7.42 -15.77
C MET A 121 -6.82 -8.77 -16.48
N GLN A 122 -7.80 -9.66 -16.32
CA GLN A 122 -7.86 -10.91 -17.07
C GLN A 122 -8.03 -10.67 -18.58
N GLY A 123 -8.71 -9.58 -18.97
CA GLY A 123 -8.87 -9.16 -20.36
C GLY A 123 -9.98 -9.87 -21.14
N ASP A 124 -10.48 -11.00 -20.66
CA ASP A 124 -11.48 -11.82 -21.35
C ASP A 124 -12.88 -11.17 -21.39
N ASP A 125 -13.24 -10.36 -20.40
CA ASP A 125 -14.61 -9.80 -20.27
C ASP A 125 -14.64 -8.39 -19.67
N ARG A 126 -14.11 -7.42 -20.41
CA ARG A 126 -14.11 -6.01 -19.97
C ARG A 126 -15.51 -5.45 -19.76
N ASN A 127 -16.52 -5.90 -20.50
CA ASN A 127 -17.88 -5.39 -20.38
C ASN A 127 -18.49 -5.72 -19.02
N THR A 128 -18.30 -6.94 -18.52
CA THR A 128 -18.75 -7.32 -17.18
C THR A 128 -18.06 -6.49 -16.09
N ALA A 129 -16.75 -6.22 -16.23
CA ALA A 129 -16.06 -5.33 -15.30
C ALA A 129 -16.66 -3.92 -15.29
N MET A 130 -16.97 -3.37 -16.48
CA MET A 130 -17.59 -2.05 -16.62
C MET A 130 -19.00 -2.00 -16.02
N ASN A 131 -19.79 -3.05 -16.17
CA ASN A 131 -21.14 -3.14 -15.61
C ASN A 131 -21.10 -3.17 -14.07
N ILE A 132 -20.16 -3.92 -13.47
CA ILE A 132 -20.00 -3.94 -12.00
C ILE A 132 -19.66 -2.55 -11.47
N MET A 133 -18.77 -1.81 -12.15
CA MET A 133 -18.44 -0.43 -11.74
C MET A 133 -19.62 0.53 -11.90
N GLU A 134 -20.46 0.33 -12.90
CA GLU A 134 -21.70 1.09 -13.08
C GLU A 134 -22.77 0.74 -12.04
N GLU A 135 -22.85 -0.51 -11.60
CA GLU A 135 -23.68 -0.89 -10.47
C GLU A 135 -23.21 -0.21 -9.18
N ILE A 136 -21.89 -0.15 -8.94
CA ILE A 136 -21.31 0.54 -7.80
C ILE A 136 -21.65 2.04 -7.81
N SER A 137 -21.57 2.70 -8.96
CA SER A 137 -21.88 4.14 -9.05
C SER A 137 -23.37 4.46 -8.86
N ASN A 138 -24.24 3.49 -9.14
CA ASN A 138 -25.68 3.56 -8.88
C ASN A 138 -26.07 3.14 -7.46
N MET A 139 -25.15 2.59 -6.65
CA MET A 139 -25.41 2.43 -5.21
C MET A 139 -25.64 3.82 -4.61
N ASP A 140 -26.52 3.93 -3.61
CA ASP A 140 -26.80 5.20 -2.97
C ASP A 140 -25.59 5.69 -2.15
N LEU A 141 -24.66 6.31 -2.87
CA LEU A 141 -23.47 6.95 -2.33
C LEU A 141 -23.84 8.22 -1.57
N GLU A 142 -25.08 8.72 -1.63
CA GLU A 142 -25.48 9.90 -0.86
C GLU A 142 -25.69 9.58 0.62
N GLU A 143 -26.17 8.38 0.96
CA GLU A 143 -26.24 7.90 2.33
C GLU A 143 -24.91 7.30 2.83
N ASN A 144 -24.08 6.74 1.93
CA ASN A 144 -22.88 5.97 2.27
C ASN A 144 -21.54 6.58 1.79
N PHE A 145 -21.50 7.88 1.43
CA PHE A 145 -20.29 8.51 0.87
C PHE A 145 -19.03 8.36 1.74
N LEU A 146 -19.17 8.40 3.08
CA LEU A 146 -18.04 8.24 3.98
C LEU A 146 -17.39 6.86 3.84
N ASP A 147 -18.21 5.84 3.67
CA ASP A 147 -17.78 4.46 3.54
C ASP A 147 -17.15 4.21 2.18
N ALA A 148 -17.71 4.81 1.12
CA ALA A 148 -17.09 4.80 -0.20
C ALA A 148 -15.71 5.48 -0.20
N ILE A 149 -15.56 6.66 0.41
CA ILE A 149 -14.26 7.35 0.55
C ILE A 149 -13.25 6.45 1.26
N ILE A 150 -13.66 5.79 2.35
CA ILE A 150 -12.79 4.87 3.10
C ILE A 150 -12.40 3.68 2.22
N VAL A 151 -13.35 3.05 1.55
CA VAL A 151 -13.12 1.87 0.70
C VAL A 151 -12.16 2.19 -0.44
N PHE A 152 -12.41 3.25 -1.20
CA PHE A 152 -11.52 3.67 -2.29
C PHE A 152 -10.13 4.05 -1.79
N SER A 153 -10.04 4.78 -0.68
CA SER A 153 -8.75 5.13 -0.08
C SER A 153 -7.98 3.91 0.42
N GLU A 154 -8.63 2.95 1.07
CA GLU A 154 -7.98 1.74 1.59
C GLU A 154 -7.54 0.81 0.45
N LEU A 155 -8.37 0.64 -0.58
CA LEU A 155 -7.98 -0.08 -1.78
C LEU A 155 -6.76 0.57 -2.42
N GLY A 156 -6.74 1.91 -2.55
CA GLY A 156 -5.58 2.64 -3.05
C GLY A 156 -4.30 2.32 -2.25
N ASP A 157 -4.39 2.28 -0.92
CA ASP A 157 -3.27 1.89 -0.06
C ASP A 157 -2.81 0.45 -0.31
N TYR A 158 -3.73 -0.48 -0.55
CA TYR A 158 -3.39 -1.87 -0.83
C TYR A 158 -2.68 -2.02 -2.17
N PHE A 159 -3.22 -1.41 -3.23
CA PHE A 159 -2.62 -1.46 -4.56
C PHE A 159 -1.26 -0.74 -4.58
N LEU A 160 -1.11 0.40 -3.91
CA LEU A 160 0.16 1.12 -3.84
C LEU A 160 1.23 0.31 -3.12
N ALA A 161 0.88 -0.25 -1.96
CA ALA A 161 1.80 -1.07 -1.17
C ALA A 161 2.18 -2.39 -1.86
N LEU A 162 1.48 -2.74 -2.95
CA LEU A 162 1.70 -3.92 -3.77
C LEU A 162 2.32 -3.58 -5.14
N GLY A 163 2.75 -2.33 -5.34
CA GLY A 163 3.49 -1.88 -6.53
C GLY A 163 2.59 -1.52 -7.72
N HIS A 164 1.28 -1.49 -7.53
CA HIS A 164 0.30 -1.13 -8.55
C HIS A 164 -0.09 0.36 -8.42
N SER A 165 0.92 1.23 -8.53
CA SER A 165 0.81 2.68 -8.31
C SER A 165 -0.23 3.36 -9.23
N GLN A 166 -0.39 2.87 -10.46
CA GLN A 166 -1.39 3.40 -11.41
C GLN A 166 -2.82 3.15 -10.90
N ILE A 167 -3.10 1.93 -10.44
CA ILE A 167 -4.42 1.55 -9.90
C ILE A 167 -4.71 2.36 -8.64
N ALA A 168 -3.69 2.49 -7.76
CA ALA A 168 -3.80 3.29 -6.55
C ALA A 168 -4.14 4.75 -6.85
N THR A 169 -3.50 5.35 -7.86
CA THR A 169 -3.76 6.73 -8.29
C THR A 169 -5.23 6.91 -8.66
N ASN A 170 -5.78 6.03 -9.48
CA ASN A 170 -7.18 6.13 -9.89
C ASN A 170 -8.15 5.94 -8.71
N LEU A 171 -7.86 5.00 -7.81
CA LEU A 171 -8.67 4.77 -6.61
C LEU A 171 -8.65 5.98 -5.65
N TYR A 172 -7.48 6.58 -5.42
CA TYR A 172 -7.40 7.80 -4.63
C TYR A 172 -8.11 8.98 -5.30
N ASN A 173 -8.13 9.02 -6.64
CA ASN A 173 -8.84 10.05 -7.38
C ASN A 173 -10.36 9.93 -7.16
N GLN A 174 -10.91 8.72 -7.27
CA GLN A 174 -12.31 8.44 -6.96
C GLN A 174 -12.67 8.87 -5.52
N ALA A 175 -11.81 8.55 -4.54
CA ALA A 175 -12.00 9.01 -3.17
C ALA A 175 -11.97 10.55 -3.04
N LEU A 176 -11.09 11.23 -3.80
CA LEU A 176 -10.95 12.68 -3.77
C LEU A 176 -12.18 13.37 -4.36
N GLU A 177 -12.69 12.89 -5.48
CA GLU A 177 -13.89 13.42 -6.15
C GLU A 177 -15.09 13.41 -5.20
N ILE A 178 -15.37 12.27 -4.56
CA ILE A 178 -16.43 12.14 -3.57
C ILE A 178 -16.17 13.12 -2.40
N THR A 179 -14.94 13.16 -1.89
CA THR A 179 -14.58 14.05 -0.76
C THR A 179 -14.83 15.53 -1.06
N ILE A 180 -14.58 15.96 -2.30
CA ILE A 180 -14.77 17.36 -2.73
C ILE A 180 -16.25 17.70 -2.84
N ASP A 181 -17.05 16.81 -3.42
CA ASP A 181 -18.49 17.02 -3.55
C ASP A 181 -19.18 17.14 -2.18
N TYR A 182 -18.73 16.35 -1.20
CA TYR A 182 -19.21 16.41 0.19
C TYR A 182 -18.44 17.40 1.09
N LYS A 183 -17.58 18.27 0.52
CA LYS A 183 -16.90 19.38 1.21
C LYS A 183 -16.03 18.97 2.42
N LEU A 184 -15.40 17.80 2.38
CA LEU A 184 -14.56 17.26 3.46
C LEU A 184 -13.08 17.70 3.31
N SER A 185 -12.80 18.98 3.57
CA SER A 185 -11.49 19.62 3.27
C SER A 185 -10.26 18.92 3.83
N PHE A 186 -10.29 18.48 5.10
CA PHE A 186 -9.16 17.80 5.74
C PHE A 186 -8.81 16.46 5.06
N LYS A 187 -9.82 15.68 4.66
CA LYS A 187 -9.60 14.41 3.94
C LYS A 187 -9.05 14.66 2.53
N SER A 188 -9.42 15.78 1.89
CA SER A 188 -8.90 16.14 0.57
C SER A 188 -7.37 16.35 0.62
N GLU A 189 -6.84 16.98 1.66
CA GLU A 189 -5.39 17.21 1.78
C GLU A 189 -4.61 15.90 1.89
N ILE A 190 -5.08 14.97 2.74
CA ILE A 190 -4.48 13.64 2.88
C ILE A 190 -4.53 12.87 1.55
N LEU A 191 -5.66 12.91 0.83
CA LEU A 191 -5.81 12.21 -0.45
C LEU A 191 -4.93 12.82 -1.54
N ILE A 192 -4.73 14.13 -1.54
CA ILE A 192 -3.81 14.80 -2.47
C ILE A 192 -2.36 14.36 -2.25
N GLU A 193 -1.94 14.14 -1.00
CA GLU A 193 -0.61 13.61 -0.69
C GLU A 193 -0.44 12.18 -1.22
N LYS A 194 -1.43 11.32 -0.96
CA LYS A 194 -1.46 9.94 -1.47
C LYS A 194 -1.42 9.90 -3.00
N LEU A 195 -2.20 10.76 -3.67
CA LEU A 195 -2.21 10.92 -5.13
C LEU A 195 -0.87 11.38 -5.68
N LYS A 196 -0.22 12.37 -5.06
CA LYS A 196 1.12 12.83 -5.50
C LYS A 196 2.11 11.68 -5.43
N ARG A 197 2.11 10.95 -4.32
CA ARG A 197 3.01 9.82 -4.10
C ARG A 197 2.79 8.73 -5.14
N SER A 198 1.55 8.29 -5.32
CA SER A 198 1.21 7.23 -6.28
C SER A 198 1.49 7.66 -7.72
N TYR A 199 1.18 8.90 -8.09
CA TYR A 199 1.47 9.43 -9.42
C TYR A 199 2.97 9.47 -9.72
N ILE A 200 3.79 9.92 -8.76
CA ILE A 200 5.25 9.92 -8.88
C ILE A 200 5.78 8.49 -9.07
N ALA A 201 5.31 7.55 -8.25
CA ALA A 201 5.67 6.14 -8.38
C ALA A 201 5.29 5.62 -9.79
N THR A 202 4.08 5.91 -10.27
CA THR A 202 3.63 5.53 -11.62
C THR A 202 4.49 6.14 -12.72
N VAL A 203 4.91 7.41 -12.60
CA VAL A 203 5.79 8.04 -13.60
C VAL A 203 7.16 7.37 -13.60
N ILE A 204 7.72 7.08 -12.43
CA ILE A 204 9.02 6.41 -12.30
C ILE A 204 8.95 4.96 -12.82
N ASP A 205 7.90 4.22 -12.46
CA ASP A 205 7.64 2.85 -12.92
C ASP A 205 7.31 2.81 -14.43
N GLY A 206 6.64 3.82 -14.96
CA GLY A 206 6.28 3.95 -16.38
C GLY A 206 7.49 4.03 -17.32
N TYR A 207 8.67 4.43 -16.82
CA TYR A 207 9.92 4.31 -17.57
C TYR A 207 10.42 2.84 -17.71
N SER A 208 9.78 1.90 -17.02
CA SER A 208 9.99 0.44 -17.14
C SER A 208 8.84 -0.27 -17.86
N ALA A 209 8.26 0.42 -18.86
CA ALA A 209 7.15 0.10 -19.76
C ALA A 209 6.90 -1.38 -20.19
N LYS A 210 6.61 -2.30 -19.26
CA LYS A 210 6.13 -3.66 -19.60
C LYS A 210 4.73 -3.99 -19.10
N ASP A 211 4.22 -3.32 -18.06
CA ASP A 211 2.95 -3.70 -17.41
C ASP A 211 1.95 -2.53 -17.30
N MET A 212 1.98 -1.55 -18.23
CA MET A 212 0.95 -0.52 -18.27
C MET A 212 -0.38 -1.18 -18.66
N ILE A 213 -1.34 -1.21 -17.73
CA ILE A 213 -2.70 -1.69 -18.03
C ILE A 213 -3.40 -0.57 -18.79
N GLU A 214 -3.53 -0.75 -20.10
CA GLU A 214 -4.25 0.21 -20.93
C GLU A 214 -5.69 0.39 -20.44
N ASN A 215 -6.09 1.66 -20.30
CA ASN A 215 -7.48 2.08 -20.09
C ASN A 215 -8.13 1.67 -18.74
N LEU A 216 -7.35 1.38 -17.69
CA LEU A 216 -7.93 1.09 -16.35
C LEU A 216 -8.56 2.34 -15.70
N ASP A 217 -8.07 3.52 -16.05
CA ASP A 217 -8.72 4.81 -15.78
C ASP A 217 -10.17 4.83 -16.28
N ILE A 218 -10.44 4.34 -17.49
CA ILE A 218 -11.80 4.25 -18.04
C ILE A 218 -12.72 3.38 -17.17
N LEU A 219 -12.19 2.30 -16.58
CA LEU A 219 -12.95 1.44 -15.67
C LEU A 219 -13.30 2.17 -14.36
N LEU A 220 -12.32 2.85 -13.76
CA LEU A 220 -12.48 3.45 -12.44
C LEU A 220 -13.25 4.78 -12.50
N ASP A 221 -13.16 5.52 -13.60
CA ASP A 221 -13.94 6.74 -13.84
C ASP A 221 -15.46 6.48 -13.95
N LYS A 222 -15.87 5.21 -14.14
CA LYS A 222 -17.28 4.82 -14.05
C LYS A 222 -17.80 4.73 -12.61
N ALA A 223 -16.93 4.59 -11.62
CA ALA A 223 -17.32 4.34 -10.24
C ALA A 223 -17.89 5.59 -9.55
N TYR A 224 -17.48 6.79 -9.96
CA TYR A 224 -18.05 8.05 -9.51
C TYR A 224 -17.90 9.13 -10.58
N SER A 225 -18.86 10.07 -10.63
CA SER A 225 -18.78 11.23 -11.51
C SER A 225 -18.82 12.50 -10.66
N VAL A 226 -17.70 13.22 -10.64
CA VAL A 226 -17.57 14.48 -9.88
C VAL A 226 -18.63 15.51 -10.28
N LYS A 227 -19.38 16.00 -9.29
CA LYS A 227 -20.41 17.03 -9.45
C LYS A 227 -19.80 18.43 -9.46
N ASN A 228 -18.77 18.68 -8.65
CA ASN A 228 -18.08 19.97 -8.53
C ASN A 228 -16.71 19.99 -9.23
N VAL A 229 -16.76 19.99 -10.57
CA VAL A 229 -15.57 19.99 -11.45
C VAL A 229 -14.62 21.16 -11.16
N GLU A 230 -15.14 22.34 -10.84
CA GLU A 230 -14.32 23.54 -10.58
C GLU A 230 -13.46 23.38 -9.32
N LYS A 231 -14.06 22.97 -8.20
CA LYS A 231 -13.30 22.74 -6.95
C LYS A 231 -12.35 21.55 -7.07
N TYR A 232 -12.74 20.52 -7.79
CA TYR A 232 -11.85 19.42 -8.13
C TYR A 232 -10.60 19.92 -8.85
N ASN A 233 -10.77 20.72 -9.91
CA ASN A 233 -9.67 21.33 -10.65
C ASN A 233 -8.79 22.24 -9.77
N GLU A 234 -9.36 22.96 -8.81
CA GLU A 234 -8.57 23.73 -7.83
C GLU A 234 -7.69 22.85 -6.94
N GLN A 235 -8.21 21.72 -6.45
CA GLN A 235 -7.43 20.79 -5.64
C GLN A 235 -6.36 20.07 -6.46
N ILE A 236 -6.68 19.65 -7.70
CA ILE A 236 -5.70 19.04 -8.62
C ILE A 236 -4.60 20.03 -9.01
N LYS A 237 -4.87 21.33 -9.09
CA LYS A 237 -3.80 22.34 -9.26
C LYS A 237 -2.76 22.30 -8.13
N LYS A 238 -3.10 21.85 -6.91
CA LYS A 238 -2.12 21.61 -5.84
C LYS A 238 -1.16 20.44 -6.14
N ILE A 239 -1.58 19.50 -7.00
CA ILE A 239 -0.69 18.47 -7.57
C ILE A 239 0.24 19.14 -8.59
N SER A 240 -0.29 19.98 -9.48
CA SER A 240 0.52 20.74 -10.44
C SER A 240 1.56 21.66 -9.78
N SER A 241 1.29 22.21 -8.58
CA SER A 241 2.30 22.98 -7.85
C SER A 241 3.52 22.15 -7.42
N PHE A 242 3.40 20.82 -7.27
CA PHE A 242 4.55 19.95 -7.07
C PHE A 242 5.51 20.00 -8.26
N ASN A 243 4.98 20.11 -9.49
CA ASN A 243 5.82 20.21 -10.69
C ASN A 243 6.69 21.47 -10.69
N LYS A 244 6.28 22.54 -9.99
CA LYS A 244 7.13 23.74 -9.81
C LYS A 244 8.41 23.42 -9.04
N LEU A 245 8.40 22.42 -8.16
CA LEU A 245 9.58 22.01 -7.41
C LEU A 245 10.67 21.46 -8.34
N PHE A 246 10.33 20.82 -9.47
CA PHE A 246 11.32 20.38 -10.47
C PHE A 246 12.17 21.52 -11.03
N TYR A 247 11.60 22.72 -11.11
CA TYR A 247 12.25 23.91 -11.61
C TYR A 247 12.83 24.80 -10.51
N THR A 248 12.58 24.46 -9.24
CA THR A 248 13.10 25.20 -8.09
C THR A 248 14.41 24.56 -7.62
N PRO A 249 15.47 25.34 -7.30
CA PRO A 249 16.69 24.79 -6.72
C PRO A 249 16.44 24.10 -5.38
N PHE A 250 17.18 23.01 -5.09
CA PHE A 250 17.10 22.34 -3.80
C PHE A 250 17.62 23.28 -2.68
N PRO A 251 16.98 23.33 -1.49
CA PRO A 251 17.26 24.35 -0.47
C PRO A 251 18.72 24.42 0.00
N LEU A 252 19.43 23.30 -0.03
CA LEU A 252 20.82 23.22 0.42
C LEU A 252 21.66 22.37 -0.53
N ILE A 253 22.68 22.97 -1.15
CA ILE A 253 23.67 22.24 -1.95
C ILE A 253 25.07 22.59 -1.45
N GLY A 254 25.82 21.57 -0.97
CA GLY A 254 27.19 21.72 -0.49
C GLY A 254 28.26 21.29 -1.49
N GLY A 255 27.89 20.48 -2.49
CA GLY A 255 28.81 19.83 -3.42
C GLY A 255 29.40 18.52 -2.87
N LYS A 256 30.03 17.73 -3.76
CA LYS A 256 30.53 16.37 -3.45
C LYS A 256 31.62 16.32 -2.36
N LYS A 257 32.33 17.44 -2.11
CA LYS A 257 33.44 17.50 -1.15
C LYS A 257 33.03 18.00 0.24
N LYS A 258 31.92 18.72 0.37
CA LYS A 258 31.52 19.37 1.62
C LYS A 258 30.70 18.41 2.48
N LEU A 259 31.14 18.22 3.73
CA LEU A 259 30.40 17.47 4.73
C LEU A 259 29.47 18.41 5.49
N ILE A 260 28.19 18.09 5.51
CA ILE A 260 27.15 18.82 6.22
C ILE A 260 26.72 17.94 7.41
N PRO A 261 26.86 18.43 8.66
CA PRO A 261 26.37 17.72 9.83
C PRO A 261 24.84 17.78 9.88
N TYR A 262 24.22 16.77 10.48
CA TYR A 262 22.75 16.66 10.63
C TYR A 262 22.09 17.94 11.15
N SER A 263 22.68 18.59 12.17
CA SER A 263 22.14 19.82 12.78
C SER A 263 22.06 21.03 11.83
N LYS A 264 22.72 20.97 10.67
CA LYS A 264 22.69 22.02 9.63
C LYS A 264 21.81 21.64 8.44
N LEU A 265 21.11 20.50 8.50
CA LEU A 265 20.17 20.12 7.46
C LEU A 265 18.87 20.94 7.58
N PRO A 266 18.11 21.11 6.49
CA PRO A 266 16.72 21.54 6.56
C PRO A 266 15.92 20.73 7.58
N LYS A 267 14.95 21.34 8.27
CA LYS A 267 14.19 20.70 9.35
C LYS A 267 13.45 19.46 8.84
N GLU A 268 12.97 19.52 7.62
CA GLU A 268 12.23 18.47 6.96
C GLU A 268 13.10 17.19 6.83
N LEU A 269 14.40 17.35 6.52
CA LEU A 269 15.34 16.21 6.48
C LEU A 269 15.74 15.69 7.87
N GLN A 270 15.50 16.48 8.93
CA GLN A 270 15.80 16.10 10.31
C GLN A 270 14.61 15.37 10.95
N GLU A 271 13.42 15.94 10.80
CA GLU A 271 12.23 15.57 11.54
C GLU A 271 11.40 14.50 10.83
N ASP A 272 11.33 14.56 9.50
CA ASP A 272 10.36 13.76 8.74
C ASP A 272 10.86 12.35 8.42
N TYR A 273 9.90 11.45 8.26
CA TYR A 273 10.11 10.17 7.60
C TYR A 273 9.92 10.36 6.10
N LEU A 274 10.94 9.97 5.35
CA LEU A 274 11.01 10.21 3.92
C LEU A 274 10.45 9.01 3.17
N GLU A 275 9.42 9.23 2.36
CA GLU A 275 8.75 8.16 1.63
C GLU A 275 9.57 7.72 0.42
N VAL A 276 9.85 6.43 0.34
CA VAL A 276 10.58 5.85 -0.80
C VAL A 276 9.58 5.55 -1.92
N VAL A 277 9.95 5.91 -3.14
CA VAL A 277 9.19 5.63 -4.38
C VAL A 277 9.99 4.77 -5.36
N PHE A 278 11.30 4.64 -5.17
CA PHE A 278 12.13 3.70 -5.92
C PHE A 278 13.41 3.40 -5.13
N PHE A 279 13.95 2.20 -5.26
CA PHE A 279 15.30 1.93 -4.80
C PHE A 279 16.04 0.96 -5.73
N GLN A 280 17.35 1.13 -5.82
CA GLN A 280 18.20 0.18 -6.54
C GLN A 280 19.53 -0.01 -5.81
N ARG A 281 20.08 -1.21 -5.92
CA ARG A 281 21.43 -1.50 -5.42
C ARG A 281 22.45 -1.02 -6.45
N LEU A 282 23.35 -0.12 -6.04
CA LEU A 282 24.39 0.46 -6.91
C LEU A 282 25.66 -0.40 -6.97
N SER A 283 25.97 -1.11 -5.88
CA SER A 283 27.18 -1.93 -5.80
C SER A 283 26.97 -3.08 -4.81
N GLU A 284 27.18 -4.31 -5.28
CA GLU A 284 27.10 -5.50 -4.42
C GLU A 284 28.22 -5.55 -3.39
N THR A 285 29.43 -5.17 -3.79
CA THR A 285 30.63 -5.24 -2.94
C THR A 285 30.65 -4.18 -1.85
N ARG A 286 30.00 -3.03 -2.07
CA ARG A 286 29.97 -1.91 -1.11
C ARG A 286 28.65 -1.78 -0.33
N ASN A 287 27.66 -2.64 -0.63
CA ASN A 287 26.28 -2.54 -0.14
C ASN A 287 25.74 -1.10 -0.20
N GLU A 288 25.96 -0.46 -1.35
CA GLU A 288 25.46 0.89 -1.62
C GLU A 288 24.10 0.80 -2.30
N PHE A 289 23.13 1.54 -1.75
CA PHE A 289 21.79 1.68 -2.30
C PHE A 289 21.52 3.13 -2.68
N LEU A 290 20.77 3.30 -3.76
CA LEU A 290 20.17 4.56 -4.16
C LEU A 290 18.68 4.47 -3.88
N PHE A 291 18.18 5.30 -2.98
CA PHE A 291 16.77 5.52 -2.76
C PHE A 291 16.34 6.78 -3.51
N ILE A 292 15.21 6.73 -4.20
CA ILE A 292 14.49 7.91 -4.68
C ILE A 292 13.36 8.16 -3.69
N VAL A 293 13.31 9.38 -3.20
CA VAL A 293 12.41 9.81 -2.14
C VAL A 293 11.50 10.91 -2.65
N SER A 294 10.23 10.80 -2.30
CA SER A 294 9.25 11.87 -2.44
C SER A 294 9.06 12.59 -1.10
N HIS A 295 9.09 13.92 -1.12
CA HIS A 295 8.78 14.74 0.04
C HIS A 295 7.95 15.96 -0.38
N TYR A 296 6.95 16.32 0.44
CA TYR A 296 6.00 17.37 0.12
C TYR A 296 6.68 18.72 -0.18
N GLU A 297 7.61 19.15 0.66
CA GLU A 297 8.28 20.46 0.53
C GLU A 297 9.58 20.41 -0.27
N LEU A 298 10.26 19.26 -0.24
CA LEU A 298 11.60 19.12 -0.83
C LEU A 298 11.56 18.52 -2.25
N GLY A 299 10.39 18.06 -2.69
CA GLY A 299 10.23 17.41 -3.99
C GLY A 299 10.95 16.07 -4.06
N LEU A 300 11.27 15.64 -5.29
CA LEU A 300 12.03 14.41 -5.53
C LEU A 300 13.54 14.63 -5.32
N PHE A 301 14.16 13.76 -4.55
CA PHE A 301 15.62 13.71 -4.39
C PHE A 301 16.08 12.28 -4.13
N ALA A 302 17.39 12.04 -4.27
CA ALA A 302 17.97 10.74 -4.01
C ALA A 302 18.73 10.70 -2.67
N LEU A 303 18.61 9.58 -1.98
CA LEU A 303 19.44 9.21 -0.84
C LEU A 303 20.38 8.07 -1.23
N LYS A 304 21.67 8.37 -1.29
CA LYS A 304 22.72 7.38 -1.50
C LYS A 304 23.24 6.92 -0.14
N VAL A 305 22.99 5.66 0.20
CA VAL A 305 23.28 5.12 1.53
C VAL A 305 24.09 3.83 1.47
N LYS A 306 24.82 3.56 2.55
CA LYS A 306 25.49 2.28 2.79
C LYS A 306 24.77 1.57 3.93
N THR A 307 24.25 0.39 3.68
CA THR A 307 23.51 -0.40 4.69
C THR A 307 23.85 -1.88 4.57
N SER A 308 23.81 -2.64 5.66
CA SER A 308 23.84 -4.12 5.58
C SER A 308 22.45 -4.75 5.46
N GLU A 309 21.39 -3.95 5.53
CA GLU A 309 20.03 -4.46 5.41
C GLU A 309 19.80 -5.05 4.02
N ARG A 310 19.10 -6.18 3.96
CA ARG A 310 18.64 -6.78 2.71
C ARG A 310 17.32 -6.14 2.34
N LEU A 311 17.34 -5.35 1.28
CA LEU A 311 16.17 -4.65 0.75
C LEU A 311 15.61 -5.43 -0.43
N THR A 312 14.33 -5.78 -0.37
CA THR A 312 13.62 -6.58 -1.37
C THR A 312 12.16 -6.17 -1.44
N GLY A 313 11.53 -6.32 -2.59
CA GLY A 313 10.12 -6.00 -2.76
C GLY A 313 9.90 -4.55 -3.20
N ILE A 314 8.75 -4.00 -2.80
CA ILE A 314 8.17 -2.77 -3.34
C ILE A 314 8.65 -1.54 -2.58
N ALA A 315 9.05 -0.50 -3.30
CA ALA A 315 9.70 0.68 -2.76
C ALA A 315 8.82 1.46 -1.77
N GLU A 316 7.52 1.51 -2.05
CA GLU A 316 6.49 2.23 -1.31
C GLU A 316 6.27 1.67 0.10
N ASN A 317 6.75 0.46 0.37
CA ASN A 317 6.72 -0.12 1.71
C ASN A 317 7.89 0.36 2.58
N TYR A 318 8.77 1.23 2.07
CA TYR A 318 9.91 1.74 2.82
C TYR A 318 9.75 3.23 3.12
N THR A 319 10.13 3.59 4.34
CA THR A 319 10.42 4.98 4.71
C THR A 319 11.85 5.04 5.23
N VAL A 320 12.51 6.18 5.02
CA VAL A 320 13.89 6.38 5.44
C VAL A 320 14.02 7.65 6.27
N LYS A 321 14.89 7.63 7.27
CA LYS A 321 15.16 8.79 8.12
C LYS A 321 16.65 8.94 8.39
N ILE A 322 17.18 10.13 8.15
CA ILE A 322 18.59 10.42 8.41
C ILE A 322 18.80 10.45 9.93
N LYS A 323 19.79 9.70 10.43
CA LYS A 323 20.07 9.67 11.89
C LYS A 323 20.75 10.96 12.34
N PRO A 324 20.53 11.42 13.60
CA PRO A 324 21.20 12.61 14.13
C PRO A 324 22.73 12.57 14.11
N THR A 325 23.31 11.37 14.09
CA THR A 325 24.76 11.14 14.01
C THR A 325 25.33 11.24 12.59
N ALA A 326 24.47 11.41 11.57
CA ALA A 326 24.87 11.40 10.19
C ALA A 326 25.65 12.66 9.78
N LYS A 327 26.59 12.47 8.87
CA LYS A 327 27.20 13.54 8.06
C LYS A 327 26.95 13.20 6.61
N VAL A 328 26.42 14.17 5.87
CA VAL A 328 25.98 13.96 4.49
C VAL A 328 26.69 14.92 3.53
N ARG A 329 26.76 14.53 2.27
CA ARG A 329 27.11 15.40 1.15
C ARG A 329 25.85 15.65 0.34
N ILE A 330 25.55 16.90 0.01
CA ILE A 330 24.40 17.24 -0.82
C ILE A 330 24.89 17.90 -2.10
N TYR A 331 24.60 17.29 -3.24
CA TYR A 331 25.07 17.74 -4.54
C TYR A 331 24.02 17.55 -5.63
N LYS A 332 24.21 18.24 -6.77
CA LYS A 332 23.34 18.09 -7.93
C LYS A 332 23.53 16.70 -8.56
N PRO A 333 22.46 16.03 -9.00
CA PRO A 333 22.56 14.81 -9.79
C PRO A 333 23.28 15.07 -11.12
N ASP A 334 23.81 14.00 -11.71
CA ASP A 334 24.20 14.03 -13.11
C ASP A 334 22.96 14.07 -14.02
N GLU A 335 23.16 14.38 -15.30
CA GLU A 335 22.07 14.52 -16.27
C GLU A 335 21.26 13.22 -16.41
N ASN A 336 21.93 12.07 -16.42
CA ASN A 336 21.25 10.78 -16.54
C ASN A 336 20.29 10.50 -15.37
N LEU A 337 20.76 10.63 -14.13
CA LEU A 337 19.88 10.44 -12.96
C LEU A 337 18.78 11.50 -12.88
N ARG A 338 19.09 12.74 -13.28
CA ARG A 338 18.11 13.82 -13.32
C ARG A 338 17.01 13.54 -14.34
N ASP A 339 17.36 13.12 -15.55
CA ASP A 339 16.38 12.90 -16.62
C ASP A 339 15.57 11.63 -16.36
N ARG A 340 16.19 10.61 -15.78
CA ARG A 340 15.53 9.34 -15.46
C ARG A 340 14.54 9.43 -14.31
N PHE A 341 14.88 10.15 -13.24
CA PHE A 341 14.09 10.16 -12.00
C PHE A 341 13.55 11.54 -11.61
N LEU A 342 13.84 12.59 -12.39
CA LEU A 342 13.45 13.98 -12.13
C LEU A 342 13.90 14.48 -10.73
N ILE A 343 14.97 13.90 -10.19
CA ILE A 343 15.50 14.27 -8.87
C ILE A 343 16.24 15.61 -8.89
N ARG A 344 16.14 16.35 -7.80
CA ARG A 344 16.71 17.71 -7.65
C ARG A 344 18.09 17.71 -6.98
N ALA A 345 18.35 16.74 -6.13
CA ALA A 345 19.58 16.61 -5.36
C ALA A 345 19.89 15.13 -5.05
N ILE A 346 21.16 14.86 -4.78
CA ILE A 346 21.64 13.61 -4.19
C ILE A 346 22.19 13.95 -2.81
N ILE A 347 21.67 13.25 -1.80
CA ILE A 347 22.13 13.27 -0.42
C ILE A 347 22.87 11.96 -0.18
N GLU A 348 24.18 12.03 0.02
CA GLU A 348 25.04 10.86 0.23
C GLU A 348 25.50 10.78 1.68
N THR A 349 25.26 9.65 2.35
CA THR A 349 25.81 9.42 3.68
C THR A 349 27.28 9.01 3.62
N THR A 350 28.05 9.50 4.59
CA THR A 350 29.50 9.26 4.64
C THR A 350 29.85 7.87 5.14
N ALA A 351 29.07 7.35 6.08
CA ALA A 351 29.29 6.07 6.72
C ALA A 351 28.08 5.14 6.59
N LYS A 352 28.33 3.88 6.95
CA LYS A 352 27.32 2.82 6.98
C LYS A 352 26.29 3.08 8.08
N ASP A 353 25.05 2.68 7.84
CA ASP A 353 23.95 2.65 8.82
C ASP A 353 23.63 4.04 9.43
N GLN A 354 23.95 5.12 8.70
CA GLN A 354 23.60 6.52 9.05
C GLN A 354 22.17 6.92 8.69
N VAL A 355 21.43 6.01 8.04
CA VAL A 355 20.02 6.16 7.73
C VAL A 355 19.28 5.03 8.43
N LYS A 356 18.18 5.34 9.08
CA LYS A 356 17.21 4.36 9.57
C LYS A 356 16.28 4.03 8.40
N ILE A 357 16.13 2.75 8.09
CA ILE A 357 15.23 2.27 7.05
C ILE A 357 14.13 1.52 7.78
N ASP A 358 12.90 1.98 7.63
CA ASP A 358 11.73 1.36 8.26
C ASP A 358 10.84 0.75 7.17
N TYR A 359 10.58 -0.55 7.29
CA TYR A 359 9.59 -1.23 6.46
C TYR A 359 8.21 -1.07 7.08
N THR A 360 7.31 -0.41 6.35
CA THR A 360 5.92 -0.24 6.74
C THR A 360 5.10 -1.38 6.13
N LEU A 361 4.60 -2.25 7.01
CA LEU A 361 3.61 -3.23 6.62
C LEU A 361 2.32 -2.52 6.13
N PRO A 362 1.78 -2.93 4.97
CA PRO A 362 0.47 -2.47 4.50
C PRO A 362 -0.60 -2.54 5.61
N ALA A 363 -1.52 -1.57 5.62
CA ALA A 363 -2.51 -1.46 6.70
C ALA A 363 -3.37 -2.72 6.90
N PHE A 364 -3.63 -3.50 5.83
CA PHE A 364 -4.37 -4.76 5.94
C PHE A 364 -3.68 -5.79 6.86
N PHE A 365 -2.35 -5.78 6.96
CA PHE A 365 -1.61 -6.64 7.89
C PHE A 365 -1.76 -6.18 9.35
N LYS A 366 -2.01 -4.89 9.58
CA LYS A 366 -2.19 -4.33 10.93
C LYS A 366 -3.61 -4.55 11.46
N GLN A 367 -4.60 -4.72 10.59
CA GLN A 367 -5.99 -4.98 10.96
C GLN A 367 -6.23 -6.41 11.49
N LEU A 368 -5.30 -7.32 11.22
CA LEU A 368 -5.27 -8.62 11.87
C LEU A 368 -4.69 -8.39 13.27
N ASN A 369 -5.58 -8.32 14.28
CA ASN A 369 -5.21 -8.31 15.70
C ASN A 369 -4.42 -9.59 16.03
N LEU A 370 -3.13 -9.61 15.69
CA LEU A 370 -2.16 -10.60 16.16
C LEU A 370 -1.92 -10.41 17.66
#